data_AF-A0A9E5FLY6-F1
#
_entry.id   AF-A0A9E5FLY6-F1
#
_cell.length_a   1.000
_cell.length_b   1.000
_cell.length_c   1.000
_cell.angle_alpha   90.00
_cell.angle_beta   90.00
_cell.angle_gamma   90.00
#
_symmetry.space_group_name_H-M   'P 1'
#
loop_
_entity.id
_entity.type
_entity.pdbx_description
1 polymer ?
#
loop_
_entity_poly.entity_id
_entity_poly.type
_entity_poly.pdbx_seq_one_letter_code
_entity_poly.pdbx_strand_id
1 'polypeptide(L)' 'MHLKLTVSGSGDVTNAVCIKSKTTTTDQSIINDVVRQVIKQVRYKKDPKDRPAFCFFTVKVNAN' A
#
# COMPACT_ATOMS: atom_id res chain seq x y z
N MET A 1 2.94 6.02 -8.49
CA MET A 1 2.65 4.59 -8.29
C MET A 1 1.32 4.43 -7.57
N HIS A 2 0.45 3.53 -8.05
CA HIS A 2 -0.85 3.27 -7.44
C HIS A 2 -0.85 1.89 -6.78
N LEU A 3 -1.18 1.85 -5.50
CA LEU A 3 -1.16 0.65 -4.67
C LEU A 3 -2.58 0.38 -4.14
N LYS A 4 -2.97 -0.89 -4.15
CA LYS A 4 -4.15 -1.41 -3.45
C LYS A 4 -3.67 -2.05 -2.16
N LEU A 5 -4.13 -1.55 -1.03
CA LEU A 5 -3.80 -2.03 0.30
C LEU A 5 -4.96 -2.86 0.86
N THR A 6 -4.62 -3.92 1.58
CA THR A 6 -5.53 -4.67 2.44
C THR A 6 -5.20 -4.31 3.87
N VAL A 7 -6.18 -3.73 4.56
CA VAL A 7 -6.06 -3.31 5.95
C VAL A 7 -6.87 -4.28 6.80
N SER A 8 -6.26 -4.81 7.85
CA SER A 8 -6.92 -5.63 8.86
C SER A 8 -7.78 -4.77 9.78
N GLY A 9 -8.74 -5.37 10.49
CA GLY A 9 -9.59 -4.63 11.41
C GLY A 9 -8.83 -3.96 12.57
N SER A 10 -7.63 -4.44 12.93
CA SER A 10 -6.71 -3.79 13.88
C SER A 10 -6.13 -2.46 13.36
N GLY A 11 -6.20 -2.21 12.06
CA GLY A 11 -5.60 -1.05 11.40
C GLY A 11 -4.24 -1.33 10.77
N ASP A 12 -3.72 -2.56 10.85
CA ASP A 12 -2.45 -2.93 10.23
C ASP A 12 -2.63 -3.30 8.76
N VAL A 13 -1.72 -2.84 7.89
CA VAL A 13 -1.69 -3.22 6.48
C VAL A 13 -1.11 -4.62 6.37
N THR A 14 -1.90 -5.58 5.90
CA THR A 14 -1.48 -6.99 5.77
C THR A 14 -1.00 -7.33 4.36
N ASN A 15 -1.44 -6.57 3.36
CA ASN A 15 -1.01 -6.75 1.98
C ASN A 15 -1.03 -5.43 1.22
N ALA A 16 -0.12 -5.29 0.27
CA ALA A 16 -0.05 -4.15 -0.64
C ALA A 16 0.32 -4.64 -2.05
N VAL A 17 -0.53 -4.32 -3.02
CA VAL A 17 -0.36 -4.74 -4.42
C VAL A 17 -0.29 -3.52 -5.31
N CYS A 18 0.77 -3.44 -6.13
CA CYS A 18 0.91 -2.39 -7.12
C CYS A 18 -0.02 -2.64 -8.31
N ILE A 19 -0.81 -1.62 -8.68
CA ILE A 19 -1.66 -1.64 -9.85
C ILE A 19 -0.79 -1.25 -11.04
N LYS A 20 -0.26 -2.26 -11.74
CA LYS A 20 0.66 -2.07 -12.87
C LYS A 20 0.05 -1.24 -14.00
N SER A 21 -1.24 -1.41 -14.30
CA SER A 21 -1.93 -0.66 -15.36
C SER A 21 -2.05 0.85 -15.11
N LYS A 22 -1.83 1.30 -13.87
CA LYS A 22 -1.87 2.72 -13.49
C LYS A 22 -0.52 3.25 -13.02
N THR A 23 0.50 2.39 -12.91
CA THR A 23 1.80 2.76 -12.37
C THR A 23 2.80 2.98 -13.48
N THR A 24 3.52 4.09 -13.41
CA THR A 24 4.54 4.49 -14.41
C THR A 24 5.88 3.80 -14.21
N THR A 25 6.14 3.22 -13.03
CA THR A 25 7.37 2.49 -12.71
C THR A 25 7.19 1.00 -13.00
N THR A 26 8.09 0.43 -13.80
CA THR A 26 8.17 -1.02 -14.06
C THR A 26 9.29 -1.71 -13.27
N ASP A 27 10.16 -0.94 -12.62
CA ASP A 27 11.24 -1.44 -11.77
C ASP A 27 10.67 -2.19 -10.56
N GLN A 28 10.87 -3.50 -10.55
CA GLN A 28 10.34 -4.39 -9.53
C GLN A 28 11.04 -4.20 -8.17
N SER A 29 12.29 -3.75 -8.15
CA SER A 29 13.03 -3.46 -6.91
C SER A 29 12.43 -2.26 -6.21
N ILE A 30 12.16 -1.17 -6.95
CA ILE A 30 11.48 0.03 -6.41
C ILE A 30 10.08 -0.32 -5.93
N ILE A 31 9.32 -1.10 -6.71
CA ILE A 31 7.97 -1.53 -6.33
C ILE A 31 8.01 -2.34 -5.03
N ASN A 32 8.93 -3.30 -4.93
CA ASN A 32 9.06 -4.16 -3.75
C ASN A 32 9.47 -3.35 -2.51
N ASP A 33 10.39 -2.39 -2.66
CA ASP A 33 10.81 -1.56 -1.54
C ASP A 33 9.66 -0.68 -1.05
N VAL A 34 8.92 -0.03 -1.96
CA VAL A 34 7.74 0.76 -1.58
C VAL A 34 6.66 -0.10 -0.94
N VAL A 35 6.39 -1.31 -1.44
CA VAL A 35 5.44 -2.25 -0.82
C VAL A 35 5.85 -2.59 0.61
N ARG A 36 7.13 -2.92 0.84
CA ARG A 36 7.65 -3.21 2.19
C ARG A 36 7.54 -2.02 3.12
N GLN A 37 7.91 -0.83 2.64
CA GLN A 37 7.83 0.40 3.43
C GLN A 37 6.38 0.74 3.79
N VAL A 38 5.45 0.60 2.86
CA VAL A 38 4.02 0.87 3.10
C VAL A 38 3.46 -0.10 4.14
N ILE A 39 3.73 -1.40 4.02
CA ILE A 39 3.28 -2.40 5.01
C ILE A 39 3.84 -2.08 6.41
N LYS A 40 5.11 -1.65 6.49
CA LYS A 40 5.79 -1.40 7.77
C LYS A 40 5.40 -0.07 8.42
N GLN A 41 5.15 0.98 7.63
CA GLN A 41 5.01 2.34 8.13
C GLN A 41 3.55 2.82 8.17
N VAL A 42 2.68 2.30 7.30
CA VAL A 42 1.29 2.76 7.23
C VAL A 42 0.44 2.01 8.24
N ARG A 43 -0.20 2.76 9.12
CA ARG A 43 -1.21 2.28 10.06
C ARG A 43 -2.47 3.09 9.89
N TYR A 44 -3.58 2.37 9.81
CA TYR A 44 -4.92 2.95 9.76
C TYR A 44 -5.54 2.93 11.16
N LYS A 45 -6.59 3.74 11.34
CA LYS A 45 -7.41 3.65 12.55
C LYS A 45 -8.09 2.29 12.60
N LYS A 46 -8.09 1.68 13.79
CA LYS A 46 -8.81 0.44 14.06
C LYS A 46 -10.27 0.59 13.64
N ASP A 47 -10.78 -0.35 12.85
CA ASP A 47 -12.20 -0.37 12.51
C ASP A 47 -12.95 -1.01 13.69
N PRO A 48 -13.94 -0.32 14.29
CA PRO A 48 -14.68 -0.85 15.44
C PRO A 48 -15.52 -2.10 15.11
N LYS A 49 -15.70 -2.42 13.83
CA LYS A 49 -16.37 -3.64 13.34
C LYS A 49 -15.37 -4.74 12.94
N ASP A 50 -14.07 -4.51 13.11
CA ASP A 50 -12.96 -5.43 12.80
C ASP A 50 -12.97 -5.98 11.35
N ARG A 51 -13.59 -5.24 10.42
CA ARG A 51 -13.74 -5.71 9.04
C ARG A 51 -12.49 -5.37 8.23
N PRO A 52 -11.94 -6.32 7.45
CA PRO A 52 -10.87 -6.02 6.53
C PRO A 52 -11.36 -5.07 5.44
N ALA A 53 -10.58 -4.03 5.16
CA ALA A 53 -10.91 -2.98 4.19
C ALA A 53 -9.89 -2.94 3.06
N PHE A 54 -10.38 -2.60 1.85
CA PHE A 54 -9.51 -2.28 0.72
C PHE A 54 -9.33 -0.78 0.63
N CYS A 55 -8.08 -0.33 0.61
CA CYS A 55 -7.73 1.07 0.44
C CYS A 55 -6.88 1.27 -0.81
N PHE A 56 -7.00 2.44 -1.44
CA PHE A 56 -6.17 2.82 -2.58
C PHE A 56 -5.21 3.92 -2.13
N PHE A 57 -3.93 3.69 -2.36
CA PHE A 57 -2.86 4.59 -1.96
C PHE A 57 -2.04 5.00 -3.17
N THR A 58 -1.76 6.29 -3.32
CA THR A 58 -0.96 6.82 -4.44
C THR A 58 0.35 7.36 -3.90
N VAL A 59 1.45 6.75 -4.29
CA VAL A 59 2.81 7.19 -3.95
C VAL A 59 3.38 7.98 -5.11
N LYS A 60 3.81 9.22 -4.85
CA LYS A 60 4.64 9.99 -5.78
C LYS A 60 6.10 9.68 -5.44
N VAL A 61 6.82 9.09 -6.40
CA VAL A 61 8.27 8.89 -6.30
C VAL A 61 8.90 10.07 -7.02
N ASN A 62 9.63 10.91 -6.30
CA ASN A 62 10.42 11.98 -6.88
C ASN A 62 11.86 11.46 -6.99
N ALA A 63 12.41 11.47 -8.21
CA ALA A 63 13.85 11.33 -8.39
C ALA A 63 14.46 12.72 -8.18
N ASN A 64 15.28 12.86 -7.15
CA ASN A 64 16.11 14.06 -6.94
C ASN A 64 17.38 13.94 -7.77
#